data_AF-A0A963L9R0-F1
#
_entry.id   AF-A0A963L9R0-F1
#
_cell.length_a   1.000
_cell.length_b   1.000
_cell.length_c   1.000
_cell.angle_alpha   90.00
_cell.angle_beta   90.00
_cell.angle_gamma   90.00
#
_symmetry.space_group_name_H-M   'P 1'
#
loop_
_entity.id
_entity.type
_entity.pdbx_description
1 polymer ?
#
loop_
_entity_poly.entity_id
_entity_poly.type
_entity_poly.pdbx_seq_one_letter_code
_entity_poly.pdbx_strand_id
1 'polypeptide(L)'
;VNPTREKFTTQRQGSGGAETIHPDNSRRYQPVVSLIESVDSAQAVKTYRSLYPLFQKAYEELGFPGRYFNDRLVQVMDHLIATPVPAQAPAVHLVEVKGSVPSVRPWVRYEFDDPELQSLSAGRKILIRVGPDNQRRLQAKLADLRQHLVKP
;
A
#
# COMPACT_ATOMS: atom_id res chain seq x y z
N VAL A 1 -1.20 -1.32 -15.82
CA VAL A 1 -1.63 -0.88 -14.47
C VAL A 1 -3.00 -0.22 -14.56
N ASN A 2 -3.99 -0.74 -13.84
CA ASN A 2 -5.33 -0.14 -13.76
C ASN A 2 -5.42 0.72 -12.49
N PRO A 3 -5.38 2.07 -12.60
CA PRO A 3 -5.47 2.94 -11.43
C PRO A 3 -6.86 2.88 -10.81
N THR A 4 -6.95 3.21 -9.51
CA THR A 4 -8.22 3.45 -8.83
C THR A 4 -9.09 4.42 -9.64
N ARG A 5 -10.40 4.19 -9.67
CA ARG A 5 -11.36 5.09 -10.33
C ARG A 5 -11.16 6.52 -9.79
N GLU A 6 -11.48 7.49 -10.65
CA GLU A 6 -11.28 8.93 -10.41
C GLU A 6 -9.81 9.39 -10.42
N LYS A 7 -9.59 10.69 -10.67
CA LYS A 7 -8.24 11.26 -10.76
C LYS A 7 -7.64 11.43 -9.36
N PHE A 8 -6.32 11.30 -9.28
CA PHE A 8 -5.61 11.74 -8.08
C PHE A 8 -5.53 13.27 -8.09
N THR A 9 -5.97 13.89 -7.00
CA THR A 9 -6.03 15.35 -6.89
C THR A 9 -5.06 15.86 -5.83
N THR A 10 -4.65 17.10 -5.98
CA THR A 10 -3.74 17.79 -5.08
C THR A 10 -4.34 19.14 -4.69
N GLN A 11 -3.85 19.71 -3.60
CA GLN A 11 -4.20 21.07 -3.18
C GLN A 11 -2.93 21.83 -2.82
N ARG A 12 -2.94 23.14 -3.06
CA ARG A 12 -1.86 24.03 -2.68
C ARG A 12 -2.28 24.88 -1.47
N GLN A 13 -1.46 24.94 -0.44
CA GLN A 13 -1.71 25.82 0.70
C GLN A 13 -1.32 27.27 0.34
N GLY A 14 -2.30 28.09 -0.02
CA GLY A 14 -2.08 29.51 -0.35
C GLY A 14 -1.21 29.74 -1.60
N SER A 15 -0.94 31.02 -1.89
CA SER A 15 -0.11 31.43 -3.03
C SER A 15 1.36 31.08 -2.77
N GLY A 16 1.85 30.00 -3.40
CA GLY A 16 3.25 29.56 -3.30
C GLY A 16 3.54 28.45 -2.29
N GLY A 17 2.52 27.89 -1.61
CA GLY A 17 2.72 26.75 -0.72
C GLY A 17 3.03 25.45 -1.44
N ALA A 18 3.47 24.45 -0.66
CA ALA A 18 3.69 23.10 -1.15
C ALA A 18 2.39 22.51 -1.73
N GLU A 19 2.54 21.74 -2.80
CA GLU A 19 1.45 20.93 -3.34
C GLU A 19 1.33 19.66 -2.51
N THR A 20 0.15 19.40 -1.95
CA THR A 20 -0.08 18.29 -1.03
C THR A 20 -1.19 17.39 -1.55
N ILE A 21 -1.19 16.13 -1.10
CA ILE A 21 -2.26 15.18 -1.43
C ILE A 21 -3.60 15.73 -0.94
N HIS A 22 -4.58 15.85 -1.83
CA HIS A 22 -5.92 16.30 -1.45
C HIS A 22 -6.59 15.25 -0.54
N PRO A 23 -7.25 15.66 0.57
CA PRO A 23 -7.84 14.72 1.54
C PRO A 23 -8.89 13.77 0.94
N ASP A 24 -9.66 14.25 -0.04
CA ASP A 24 -10.68 13.44 -0.75
C ASP A 24 -10.11 12.25 -1.52
N ASN A 25 -8.80 12.18 -1.80
CA ASN A 25 -8.20 10.99 -2.41
C ASN A 25 -8.45 9.73 -1.58
N SER A 26 -8.57 9.85 -0.26
CA SER A 26 -8.87 8.73 0.63
C SER A 26 -10.18 8.02 0.26
N ARG A 27 -11.21 8.75 -0.23
CA ARG A 27 -12.50 8.18 -0.63
C ARG A 27 -12.38 7.18 -1.77
N ARG A 28 -11.42 7.39 -2.68
CA ARG A 28 -11.16 6.50 -3.82
C ARG A 28 -10.80 5.08 -3.38
N TYR A 29 -10.21 4.95 -2.19
CA TYR A 29 -9.76 3.66 -1.65
C TYR A 29 -10.79 3.00 -0.73
N GLN A 30 -11.82 3.73 -0.28
CA GLN A 30 -12.82 3.20 0.66
C GLN A 30 -13.46 1.88 0.22
N PRO A 31 -13.86 1.67 -1.05
CA PRO A 31 -14.47 0.39 -1.44
C PRO A 31 -13.52 -0.80 -1.26
N VAL A 32 -12.24 -0.62 -1.58
CA VAL A 32 -11.22 -1.68 -1.45
C VAL A 32 -10.88 -1.93 0.02
N VAL A 33 -10.75 -0.87 0.82
CA VAL A 33 -10.49 -0.98 2.27
C VAL A 33 -11.63 -1.72 2.96
N SER A 34 -12.88 -1.33 2.70
CA SER A 34 -14.05 -2.00 3.27
C SER A 34 -14.16 -3.46 2.83
N LEU A 35 -13.84 -3.78 1.57
CA LEU A 35 -13.76 -5.16 1.11
C LEU A 35 -12.72 -5.97 1.90
N ILE A 36 -11.50 -5.43 2.06
CA ILE A 36 -10.42 -6.08 2.81
C ILE A 36 -10.82 -6.31 4.27
N GLU A 37 -11.46 -5.34 4.92
CA GLU A 37 -11.91 -5.50 6.31
C GLU A 37 -13.03 -6.53 6.46
N SER A 38 -13.89 -6.69 5.47
CA SER A 38 -15.00 -7.64 5.50
C SER A 38 -14.57 -9.12 5.46
N VAL A 39 -13.32 -9.41 5.09
CA VAL A 39 -12.79 -10.77 5.04
C VAL A 39 -12.65 -11.34 6.45
N ASP A 40 -13.14 -12.56 6.72
CA ASP A 40 -12.87 -13.25 7.99
C ASP A 40 -11.39 -13.67 8.07
N SER A 41 -10.67 -13.18 9.08
CA SER A 41 -9.22 -13.40 9.21
C SER A 41 -8.87 -14.86 9.53
N ALA A 42 -9.69 -15.54 10.33
CA ALA A 42 -9.45 -16.94 10.68
C ALA A 42 -9.64 -17.83 9.46
N GLN A 43 -10.70 -17.61 8.69
CA GLN A 43 -10.99 -18.34 7.48
C GLN A 43 -9.97 -18.03 6.37
N ALA A 44 -9.51 -16.79 6.26
CA ALA A 44 -8.44 -16.41 5.35
C ALA A 44 -7.12 -17.12 5.68
N VAL A 45 -6.72 -17.14 6.96
CA VAL A 45 -5.51 -17.85 7.40
C VAL A 45 -5.64 -19.36 7.23
N LYS A 46 -6.81 -19.94 7.51
CA LYS A 46 -7.09 -21.37 7.24
C LYS A 46 -6.90 -21.71 5.76
N THR A 47 -7.42 -20.86 4.88
CA THR A 47 -7.29 -21.03 3.42
C THR A 47 -5.83 -20.88 2.97
N TYR A 48 -5.12 -19.88 3.52
CA TYR A 48 -3.69 -19.70 3.30
C TYR A 48 -2.89 -20.97 3.68
N ARG A 49 -3.15 -21.54 4.86
CA ARG A 49 -2.46 -22.77 5.32
C ARG A 49 -2.71 -23.96 4.40
N SER A 50 -3.94 -24.16 3.92
CA SER A 50 -4.24 -25.24 2.97
C SER A 50 -3.54 -25.08 1.62
N LEU A 51 -3.29 -23.84 1.20
CA LEU A 51 -2.62 -23.52 -0.06
C LEU A 51 -1.11 -23.34 0.10
N TYR A 52 -0.58 -23.38 1.33
CA TYR A 52 0.82 -23.13 1.62
C TYR A 52 1.81 -23.96 0.78
N PRO A 53 1.59 -25.27 0.55
CA PRO A 53 2.50 -26.05 -0.30
C PRO A 53 2.65 -25.49 -1.72
N LEU A 54 1.59 -24.91 -2.29
CA LEU A 54 1.63 -24.29 -3.62
C LEU A 54 2.40 -22.97 -3.60
N PHE A 55 2.19 -22.15 -2.56
CA PHE A 55 2.95 -20.90 -2.39
C PHE A 55 4.43 -21.17 -2.16
N GLN A 56 4.77 -22.17 -1.34
CA GLN A 56 6.15 -22.56 -1.07
C GLN A 56 6.84 -23.01 -2.35
N LYS A 57 6.20 -23.91 -3.11
CA LYS A 57 6.76 -24.39 -4.38
C LYS A 57 7.01 -23.23 -5.36
N ALA A 58 6.03 -22.35 -5.55
CA ALA A 58 6.18 -21.19 -6.42
C ALA A 58 7.28 -20.23 -5.93
N TYR A 59 7.44 -20.07 -4.61
CA TYR A 59 8.49 -19.23 -4.05
C TYR A 59 9.89 -19.79 -4.30
N GLU A 60 10.07 -21.11 -4.21
CA GLU A 60 11.33 -21.77 -4.57
C GLU A 60 11.62 -21.69 -6.07
N GLU A 61 10.61 -21.88 -6.92
CA GLU A 61 10.71 -21.74 -8.38
C GLU A 61 11.11 -20.32 -8.83
N LEU A 62 10.83 -19.28 -8.02
CA LEU A 62 11.32 -17.92 -8.24
C LEU A 62 12.82 -17.74 -7.97
N GLY A 63 13.55 -18.80 -7.60
CA GLY A 63 14.98 -18.78 -7.32
C GLY A 63 15.32 -18.59 -5.85
N PHE A 64 14.43 -18.99 -4.94
CA PHE A 64 14.66 -18.94 -3.50
C PHE A 64 14.67 -20.34 -2.85
N PRO A 65 15.53 -21.27 -3.34
CA PRO A 65 15.54 -22.64 -2.86
C PRO A 65 15.87 -22.72 -1.36
N GLY A 66 15.15 -23.58 -0.64
CA GLY A 66 15.36 -23.81 0.80
C GLY A 66 14.93 -22.64 1.71
N ARG A 67 14.28 -21.60 1.17
CA ARG A 67 13.74 -20.49 1.96
C ARG A 67 12.23 -20.61 2.10
N TYR A 68 11.70 -20.24 3.25
CA TYR A 68 10.27 -20.37 3.53
C TYR A 68 9.49 -19.14 3.09
N PHE A 69 8.43 -19.36 2.31
CA PHE A 69 7.53 -18.29 1.89
C PHE A 69 6.83 -17.63 3.09
N ASN A 70 6.46 -18.42 4.11
CA ASN A 70 5.77 -17.90 5.29
C ASN A 70 6.62 -16.87 6.05
N ASP A 71 7.94 -17.10 6.16
CA ASP A 71 8.85 -16.14 6.79
C ASP A 71 8.85 -14.81 6.03
N ARG A 72 8.85 -14.88 4.69
CA ARG A 72 8.79 -13.68 3.85
C ARG A 72 7.45 -12.97 3.99
N LEU A 73 6.34 -13.70 4.02
CA LEU A 73 5.00 -13.13 4.23
C LEU A 73 4.94 -12.38 5.56
N VAL A 74 5.35 -13.06 6.65
CA VAL A 74 5.41 -12.49 8.00
C VAL A 74 6.27 -11.22 8.03
N GLN A 75 7.48 -11.27 7.46
CA GLN A 75 8.37 -10.11 7.39
C GLN A 75 7.72 -8.92 6.67
N VAL A 76 7.00 -9.17 5.58
CA VAL A 76 6.31 -8.10 4.84
C VAL A 76 5.13 -7.54 5.64
N MET A 77 4.37 -8.39 6.34
CA MET A 77 3.29 -7.91 7.22
C MET A 77 3.84 -7.01 8.32
N ASP A 78 4.88 -7.46 9.03
CA ASP A 78 5.52 -6.69 10.10
C ASP A 78 6.10 -5.37 9.54
N HIS A 79 6.71 -5.40 8.35
CA HIS A 79 7.19 -4.20 7.66
C HIS A 79 6.09 -3.18 7.35
N LEU A 80 4.90 -3.64 6.95
CA LEU A 80 3.75 -2.78 6.64
C LEU A 80 3.07 -2.25 7.91
N ILE A 81 2.89 -3.10 8.92
CA ILE A 81 2.33 -2.72 10.23
C ILE A 81 3.19 -1.62 10.87
N ALA A 82 4.51 -1.72 10.78
CA ALA A 82 5.44 -0.73 11.34
C ALA A 82 5.48 0.63 10.60
N THR A 83 4.66 0.85 9.57
CA THR A 83 4.64 2.12 8.84
C THR A 83 3.99 3.22 9.70
N PRO A 84 4.66 4.34 10.01
CA PRO A 84 4.03 5.41 10.77
C PRO A 84 2.89 6.04 9.97
N VAL A 85 1.81 6.43 10.66
CA VAL A 85 0.72 7.22 10.07
C VAL A 85 1.17 8.68 10.01
N PRO A 86 1.22 9.32 8.82
CA PRO A 86 1.64 10.71 8.71
C PRO A 86 0.70 11.63 9.51
N ALA A 87 1.28 12.58 10.25
CA ALA A 87 0.52 13.58 11.00
C ALA A 87 -0.12 14.64 10.08
N GLN A 88 0.47 14.84 8.89
CA GLN A 88 0.03 15.82 7.90
C GLN A 88 0.03 15.20 6.51
N ALA A 89 -0.72 15.80 5.58
CA ALA A 89 -0.74 15.36 4.19
C ALA A 89 0.65 15.55 3.56
N PRO A 90 1.26 14.49 2.99
CA PRO A 90 2.57 14.62 2.37
C PRO A 90 2.56 15.60 1.19
N ALA A 91 3.66 16.35 1.06
CA ALA A 91 3.93 17.14 -0.12
C ALA A 91 4.32 16.24 -1.31
N VAL A 92 3.86 16.59 -2.50
CA VAL A 92 4.05 15.83 -3.72
C VAL A 92 4.26 16.77 -4.91
N HIS A 93 5.04 16.30 -5.89
CA HIS A 93 5.16 16.94 -7.19
C HIS A 93 4.79 15.95 -8.30
N LEU A 94 4.22 16.48 -9.37
CA LEU A 94 3.95 15.71 -10.58
C LEU A 94 5.25 15.53 -11.36
N VAL A 95 5.69 14.28 -11.55
CA VAL A 95 6.88 14.01 -12.37
C VAL A 95 6.61 14.41 -13.82
N GLU A 96 7.46 15.26 -14.39
CA GLU A 96 7.39 15.64 -15.80
C GLU A 96 7.89 14.49 -16.69
N VAL A 97 7.14 14.18 -17.76
CA VAL A 97 7.62 13.26 -18.81
C VAL A 97 8.09 14.12 -19.97
N LYS A 98 9.41 14.10 -20.22
CA LYS A 98 10.07 14.82 -21.32
C LYS A 98 10.10 13.98 -22.61
N GLY A 99 9.05 13.21 -22.86
CA GLY A 99 8.95 12.31 -24.01
C GLY A 99 8.00 12.85 -25.09
N SER A 100 8.15 12.39 -26.32
CA SER A 100 7.27 12.74 -27.46
C SER A 100 5.89 12.10 -27.40
N VAL A 101 5.69 11.10 -26.53
CA VAL A 101 4.41 10.41 -26.33
C VAL A 101 3.56 11.15 -25.29
N PRO A 102 2.35 11.63 -25.63
CA PRO A 102 1.47 12.30 -24.68
C PRO A 102 1.14 11.43 -23.47
N SER A 103 1.30 11.98 -22.27
CA SER A 103 0.88 11.30 -21.04
C SER A 103 -0.64 11.34 -20.93
N VAL A 104 -1.30 10.22 -21.23
CA VAL A 104 -2.77 10.10 -21.18
C VAL A 104 -3.34 10.12 -19.75
N ARG A 105 -2.51 9.95 -18.72
CA ARG A 105 -2.91 9.90 -17.30
C ARG A 105 -1.86 10.58 -16.42
N PRO A 106 -1.66 11.90 -16.52
CA PRO A 106 -0.62 12.59 -15.76
C PRO A 106 -0.74 12.36 -14.25
N TRP A 107 -1.97 12.31 -13.71
CA TRP A 107 -2.27 12.19 -12.28
C TRP A 107 -1.81 10.88 -11.59
N VAL A 108 -1.21 9.92 -12.30
CA VAL A 108 -0.67 8.69 -11.66
C VAL A 108 0.82 8.79 -11.33
N ARG A 109 1.46 9.93 -11.62
CA ARG A 109 2.93 10.11 -11.56
C ARG A 109 3.38 11.07 -10.46
N TYR A 110 2.59 11.21 -9.39
CA TYR A 110 2.99 12.01 -8.24
C TYR A 110 4.02 11.25 -7.39
N GLU A 111 5.12 11.91 -7.08
CA GLU A 111 6.15 11.45 -6.14
C GLU A 111 6.08 12.26 -4.85
N PHE A 112 6.52 11.68 -3.74
CA PHE A 112 6.67 12.44 -2.50
C PHE A 112 7.87 13.38 -2.61
N ASP A 113 7.72 14.60 -2.13
CA ASP A 113 8.84 15.56 -2.06
C ASP A 113 9.86 15.15 -1.01
N ASP A 114 9.39 14.54 0.09
CA ASP A 114 10.24 13.99 1.14
C ASP A 114 11.00 12.74 0.62
N PRO A 115 12.34 12.79 0.53
CA PRO A 115 13.15 11.67 0.06
C PRO A 115 13.00 10.41 0.91
N GLU A 116 12.81 10.55 2.22
CA GLU A 116 12.61 9.41 3.11
C GLU A 116 11.32 8.69 2.76
N LEU A 117 10.21 9.43 2.60
CA LEU A 117 8.93 8.87 2.17
C LEU A 117 8.99 8.27 0.76
N GLN A 118 9.70 8.92 -0.15
CA GLN A 118 9.80 8.47 -1.54
C GLN A 118 10.65 7.19 -1.68
N SER A 119 11.64 7.00 -0.82
CA SER A 119 12.49 5.80 -0.76
C SER A 119 11.79 4.56 -0.16
N LEU A 120 10.65 4.76 0.52
CA LEU A 120 9.90 3.66 1.14
C LEU A 120 9.46 2.61 0.10
N SER A 121 9.29 1.37 0.57
CA SER A 121 8.75 0.29 -0.26
C SER A 121 7.37 0.66 -0.82
N ALA A 122 7.03 0.13 -1.99
CA ALA A 122 5.76 0.41 -2.65
C ALA A 122 4.54 0.22 -1.72
N GLY A 123 4.54 -0.83 -0.90
CA GLY A 123 3.47 -1.09 0.07
C GLY A 123 3.33 -0.01 1.15
N ARG A 124 4.45 0.48 1.71
CA ARG A 124 4.42 1.60 2.68
C ARG A 124 3.96 2.90 2.03
N LYS A 125 4.42 3.15 0.80
CA LYS A 125 3.98 4.29 0.00
C LYS A 125 2.48 4.23 -0.32
N ILE A 126 1.92 3.03 -0.54
CA ILE A 126 0.47 2.85 -0.71
C ILE A 126 -0.26 3.14 0.60
N LEU A 127 0.20 2.61 1.74
CA LEU A 127 -0.39 2.89 3.06
C LEU A 127 -0.49 4.39 3.34
N ILE A 128 0.56 5.16 3.03
CA ILE A 128 0.54 6.62 3.16
C ILE A 128 -0.47 7.25 2.19
N ARG A 129 -0.49 6.82 0.91
CA ARG A 129 -1.36 7.41 -0.12
C ARG A 129 -2.85 7.14 0.07
N VAL A 130 -3.24 6.09 0.79
CA VAL A 130 -4.67 5.82 1.05
C VAL A 130 -5.29 6.77 2.08
N GLY A 131 -4.47 7.59 2.76
CA GLY A 131 -4.89 8.52 3.80
C GLY A 131 -4.89 7.88 5.20
N PRO A 132 -4.79 8.69 6.26
CA PRO A 132 -4.49 8.21 7.61
C PRO A 132 -5.54 7.25 8.17
N ASP A 133 -6.82 7.49 7.93
CA ASP A 133 -7.89 6.62 8.46
C ASP A 133 -7.89 5.25 7.79
N ASN A 134 -7.77 5.21 6.46
CA ASN A 134 -7.64 3.95 5.71
C ASN A 134 -6.34 3.23 6.07
N GLN A 135 -5.24 3.96 6.27
CA GLN A 135 -3.97 3.37 6.71
C GLN A 135 -4.14 2.64 8.04
N ARG A 136 -4.72 3.28 9.06
CA ARG A 136 -4.96 2.65 10.36
C ARG A 136 -5.83 1.39 10.25
N ARG A 137 -6.90 1.46 9.46
CA ARG A 137 -7.81 0.33 9.19
C ARG A 137 -7.08 -0.86 8.55
N LEU A 138 -6.29 -0.59 7.50
CA LEU A 138 -5.48 -1.63 6.84
C LEU A 138 -4.41 -2.20 7.78
N GLN A 139 -3.75 -1.37 8.59
CA GLN A 139 -2.76 -1.83 9.56
C GLN A 139 -3.37 -2.68 10.66
N ALA A 140 -4.55 -2.31 11.18
CA ALA A 140 -5.30 -3.12 12.12
C ALA A 140 -5.65 -4.49 11.51
N LYS A 141 -6.11 -4.51 10.25
CA LYS A 141 -6.40 -5.75 9.53
C LYS A 141 -5.16 -6.62 9.32
N LEU A 142 -4.02 -6.02 8.99
CA LEU A 142 -2.74 -6.72 8.87
C LEU A 142 -2.31 -7.32 10.21
N ALA A 143 -2.45 -6.57 11.31
CA ALA A 143 -2.12 -7.04 12.66
C ALA A 143 -3.02 -8.21 13.09
N ASP A 144 -4.31 -8.15 12.79
CA ASP A 144 -5.27 -9.23 13.04
C ASP A 144 -4.89 -10.52 12.29
N LEU A 145 -4.65 -10.42 10.97
CA LEU A 145 -4.14 -11.55 10.17
C LEU A 145 -2.82 -12.10 10.73
N ARG A 146 -1.91 -11.22 11.16
CA ARG A 146 -0.61 -11.60 11.71
C ARG A 146 -0.75 -12.41 13.00
N GLN A 147 -1.69 -12.06 13.86
CA GLN A 147 -1.99 -12.80 15.09
C GLN A 147 -2.53 -14.20 14.78
N HIS A 148 -3.43 -14.32 13.80
CA HIS A 148 -3.98 -15.61 13.38
C HIS A 148 -2.92 -16.53 12.75
N LEU A 149 -1.89 -15.99 12.09
CA LEU A 149 -0.81 -16.79 11.52
C LEU A 149 0.06 -17.48 12.58
N VAL A 150 0.24 -16.87 13.76
CA VAL A 150 1.10 -17.40 14.86
C VAL A 150 0.37 -18.41 15.73
N LYS A 151 -0.97 -18.36 15.80
CA LYS A 151 -1.75 -19.31 16.60
C LYS A 151 -1.59 -20.73 16.02
N PRO A 152 -1.27 -21.75 16.83
CA PRO A 152 -1.11 -23.13 16.34
C PRO A 152 -2.35 -23.61 15.56
#